data_AF-E9V1G2-F1
#
_entry.id   AF-E9V1G2-F1
#
_cell.length_a   1.000
_cell.length_b   1.000
_cell.length_c   1.000
_cell.angle_alpha   90.00
_cell.angle_beta   90.00
_cell.angle_gamma   90.00
#
_symmetry.space_group_name_H-M   'P 1'
#
loop_
_entity.id
_entity.type
_entity.pdbx_description
1 polymer ?
#
loop_
_entity_poly.entity_id
_entity_poly.type
_entity_poly.pdbx_seq_one_letter_code
_entity_poly.pdbx_strand_id
1 'polypeptide(L)'
;MIDDLAKAHLHDKLRGVRDALVWKLEGLSEHEVRRPMTPSGTNLLGLVKHNALSDARYSGEVFDRTPPIDLPPWDSPGWWDDIHRATEHESRADILRETIDGSVGVNRPSR
;
A
#
# COMPACT_ATOMS: atom_id res chain seq x y z
N MET A 1 23.89 -10.51 -15.85
CA MET A 1 23.17 -10.38 -17.14
C MET A 1 21.82 -11.11 -17.19
N ILE A 2 21.51 -12.04 -16.27
CA ILE A 2 20.12 -12.47 -16.01
C ILE A 2 19.46 -11.57 -14.94
N ASP A 3 20.25 -11.12 -13.96
CA ASP A 3 19.77 -10.34 -12.82
C ASP A 3 19.14 -9.00 -13.21
N ASP A 4 19.72 -8.27 -14.17
CA ASP A 4 19.16 -6.98 -14.63
C ASP A 4 17.83 -7.17 -15.35
N LEU A 5 17.70 -8.23 -16.16
CA LEU A 5 16.45 -8.58 -16.85
C LEU A 5 15.38 -9.00 -15.84
N ALA A 6 15.73 -9.87 -14.89
CA ALA A 6 14.82 -10.32 -13.84
C ALA A 6 14.34 -9.15 -12.98
N LYS A 7 15.26 -8.24 -12.61
CA LYS A 7 14.95 -7.01 -11.87
C LYS A 7 14.02 -6.08 -12.66
N ALA A 8 14.31 -5.85 -13.94
CA ALA A 8 13.48 -5.02 -14.80
C ALA A 8 12.07 -5.59 -14.94
N HIS A 9 11.95 -6.91 -15.16
CA HIS A 9 10.66 -7.59 -15.26
C HIS A 9 9.87 -7.53 -13.95
N LEU A 10 10.52 -7.73 -12.80
CA LEU A 10 9.87 -7.59 -11.50
C LEU A 10 9.35 -6.17 -11.28
N HIS A 11 10.17 -5.16 -11.58
CA HIS A 11 9.74 -3.76 -11.45
C HIS A 11 8.57 -3.41 -12.36
N ASP A 12 8.60 -3.86 -13.61
CA ASP A 12 7.50 -3.65 -14.56
C ASP A 12 6.21 -4.29 -14.06
N LYS A 13 6.29 -5.54 -13.59
CA LYS A 13 5.14 -6.26 -13.06
C LYS A 13 4.55 -5.58 -11.82
N LEU A 14 5.38 -5.18 -10.87
CA LEU A 14 4.93 -4.51 -9.63
C LEU A 14 4.30 -3.15 -9.94
N ARG A 15 4.90 -2.35 -10.82
CA ARG A 15 4.31 -1.07 -11.26
C ARG A 15 2.97 -1.27 -11.95
N GLY A 16 2.88 -2.19 -12.92
CA GLY A 16 1.63 -2.45 -13.63
C GLY A 16 0.50 -2.94 -12.70
N VAL A 17 0.81 -3.72 -11.66
CA VAL A 17 -0.20 -4.13 -10.66
C VAL A 17 -0.65 -2.95 -9.80
N ARG A 18 0.27 -2.06 -9.37
CA ARG A 18 -0.08 -0.84 -8.64
C ARG A 18 -0.94 0.10 -9.47
N ASP A 19 -0.56 0.33 -10.72
CA ASP A 19 -1.33 1.17 -11.65
C ASP A 19 -2.73 0.59 -11.85
N ALA A 20 -2.86 -0.73 -12.00
CA ALA A 20 -4.15 -1.38 -12.12
C ALA A 20 -5.03 -1.26 -10.85
N LEU A 21 -4.43 -1.23 -9.66
CA LEU A 21 -5.16 -0.99 -8.41
C LEU A 21 -5.64 0.46 -8.32
N VAL A 22 -4.79 1.43 -8.65
CA VAL A 22 -5.14 2.86 -8.65
C VAL A 22 -6.21 3.16 -9.69
N TRP A 23 -6.05 2.65 -10.92
CA TRP A 23 -7.02 2.78 -12.01
C TRP A 23 -8.42 2.32 -11.60
N LYS A 24 -8.52 1.22 -10.86
CA LYS A 24 -9.82 0.71 -10.37
C LYS A 24 -10.52 1.63 -9.37
N LEU A 25 -9.82 2.62 -8.81
CA LEU A 25 -10.42 3.62 -7.93
C LEU A 25 -10.91 4.86 -8.69
N GLU A 26 -10.50 5.04 -9.95
CA GLU A 26 -10.87 6.21 -10.74
C GLU A 26 -12.39 6.29 -10.92
N GLY A 27 -12.95 7.49 -10.79
CA GLY A 27 -14.39 7.74 -10.88
C GLY A 27 -15.22 7.32 -9.65
N LEU A 28 -14.64 6.59 -8.68
CA LEU A 28 -15.32 6.21 -7.45
C LEU A 28 -15.31 7.34 -6.41
N SER A 29 -16.44 7.51 -5.72
CA SER A 29 -16.58 8.43 -4.59
C SER A 29 -15.82 7.97 -3.33
N GLU A 30 -15.61 8.88 -2.38
CA GLU A 30 -15.01 8.53 -1.07
C GLU A 30 -15.79 7.42 -0.34
N HIS A 31 -17.11 7.44 -0.45
CA HIS A 31 -17.94 6.39 0.14
C HIS A 31 -17.69 5.04 -0.53
N GLU A 32 -17.63 4.99 -1.86
CA GLU A 32 -17.44 3.75 -2.62
C GLU A 32 -16.06 3.12 -2.42
N VAL A 33 -15.01 3.93 -2.25
CA VAL A 33 -13.67 3.38 -2.01
C VAL A 33 -13.46 2.93 -0.55
N ARG A 34 -14.26 3.45 0.40
CA ARG A 34 -14.15 3.17 1.85
C ARG A 34 -15.18 2.19 2.40
N ARG A 35 -16.27 1.92 1.68
CA ARG A 35 -17.27 0.95 2.13
C ARG A 35 -16.63 -0.42 2.33
N PRO A 36 -16.83 -1.07 3.48
CA PRO A 36 -16.46 -2.47 3.65
C PRO A 36 -17.12 -3.37 2.62
N MET A 37 -16.33 -4.24 1.99
CA MET A 37 -16.78 -5.22 0.99
C MET A 37 -16.76 -6.65 1.52
N THR A 38 -16.22 -6.85 2.74
CA THR A 38 -16.15 -8.15 3.42
C THR A 38 -16.43 -7.99 4.91
N PRO A 39 -16.78 -9.08 5.64
CA PRO A 39 -16.93 -9.05 7.09
C PRO A 39 -15.66 -8.62 7.85
N SER A 40 -14.48 -8.88 7.27
CA SER A 40 -13.20 -8.38 7.78
C SER A 40 -13.01 -6.87 7.61
N GLY A 41 -14.05 -6.15 7.14
CA GLY A 41 -14.01 -4.72 6.97
C GLY A 41 -13.16 -4.21 5.80
N THR A 42 -12.51 -5.11 5.04
CA THR A 42 -11.67 -4.78 3.89
C THR A 42 -12.43 -3.91 2.88
N ASN A 43 -11.83 -2.79 2.47
CA ASN A 43 -12.36 -1.87 1.46
C ASN A 43 -11.36 -1.63 0.32
N LEU A 44 -11.80 -1.02 -0.78
CA LEU A 44 -10.98 -0.87 -1.98
C LEU A 44 -9.73 -0.01 -1.73
N LEU A 45 -9.88 1.08 -0.98
CA LEU A 45 -8.76 1.94 -0.61
C LEU A 45 -7.78 1.23 0.36
N GLY A 46 -8.30 0.35 1.22
CA GLY A 46 -7.52 -0.51 2.10
C GLY A 46 -6.69 -1.55 1.34
N LEU A 47 -7.16 -2.06 0.20
CA LEU A 47 -6.34 -2.93 -0.65
C LEU A 47 -5.14 -2.19 -1.25
N VAL A 48 -5.32 -0.92 -1.63
CA VAL A 48 -4.23 -0.06 -2.11
C VAL A 48 -3.20 0.17 -1.01
N LYS A 49 -3.68 0.56 0.18
CA LYS A 49 -2.84 0.73 1.38
C LYS A 49 -2.07 -0.55 1.74
N HIS A 50 -2.75 -1.69 1.80
CA HIS A 50 -2.13 -2.99 2.07
C HIS A 50 -1.03 -3.31 1.05
N ASN A 51 -1.26 -3.07 -0.24
CA ASN A 51 -0.27 -3.32 -1.28
C ASN A 51 0.98 -2.44 -1.10
N ALA A 52 0.81 -1.14 -0.82
CA ALA A 52 1.93 -0.23 -0.57
C ALA A 52 2.77 -0.66 0.65
N LEU A 53 2.11 -0.98 1.76
CA LEU A 53 2.78 -1.42 3.00
C LEU A 53 3.50 -2.76 2.82
N SER A 54 2.89 -3.70 2.08
CA SER A 54 3.50 -5.01 1.79
C SER A 54 4.75 -4.86 0.92
N ASP A 55 4.68 -4.04 -0.14
CA ASP A 55 5.83 -3.77 -1.02
C ASP A 55 7.00 -3.14 -0.25
N ALA A 56 6.71 -2.15 0.61
CA ALA A 56 7.72 -1.49 1.43
C ALA A 56 8.37 -2.47 2.41
N ARG A 57 7.56 -3.33 3.04
CA ARG A 57 8.05 -4.34 3.98
C ARG A 57 8.92 -5.38 3.32
N TYR A 58 8.39 -6.09 2.32
CA TYR A 58 9.11 -7.19 1.69
C TYR A 58 10.41 -6.71 1.05
N SER A 59 10.39 -5.52 0.42
CA SER A 59 11.61 -4.93 -0.13
C SER A 59 12.61 -4.58 0.98
N GLY A 60 12.15 -4.07 2.12
CA GLY A 60 12.99 -3.79 3.27
C GLY A 60 13.63 -5.06 3.84
N GLU A 61 12.82 -6.07 4.15
CA GLU A 61 13.26 -7.33 4.76
C GLU A 61 14.18 -8.14 3.81
N VAL A 62 13.85 -8.25 2.52
CA VAL A 62 14.62 -9.04 1.55
C VAL A 62 15.98 -8.41 1.23
N PHE A 63 16.07 -7.08 1.20
CA PHE A 63 17.29 -6.37 0.83
C PHE A 63 18.03 -5.77 2.03
N ASP A 64 17.61 -6.09 3.26
CA ASP A 64 18.17 -5.57 4.52
C ASP A 64 18.19 -4.02 4.54
N ARG A 65 17.04 -3.42 4.25
CA ARG A 65 16.83 -1.96 4.21
C ARG A 65 15.72 -1.57 5.16
N THR A 66 15.90 -0.46 5.86
CA THR A 66 14.81 0.16 6.63
C THR A 66 13.78 0.76 5.67
N PRO A 67 12.50 0.35 5.73
CA PRO A 67 11.45 0.97 4.95
C PRO A 67 11.29 2.46 5.34
N PRO A 68 10.85 3.33 4.42
CA PRO A 68 10.62 4.75 4.71
C PRO A 68 9.39 5.02 5.61
N ILE A 69 8.69 3.97 6.03
CA ILE A 69 7.56 3.99 6.95
C ILE A 69 7.85 3.09 8.15
N ASP A 70 7.41 3.53 9.34
CA ASP A 70 7.41 2.69 10.53
C ASP A 70 6.33 1.61 10.39
N LEU A 71 6.78 0.36 10.20
CA LEU A 71 5.91 -0.79 10.07
C LEU A 71 5.94 -1.61 11.37
N PRO A 72 4.82 -1.72 12.11
CA PRO A 72 4.77 -2.50 13.33
C PRO A 72 5.00 -3.99 13.01
N PRO A 73 5.53 -4.83 13.91
CA PRO A 73 5.77 -6.26 13.66
C PRO A 73 4.58 -7.01 13.01
N TRP A 74 4.85 -8.05 12.22
CA TRP A 74 3.82 -8.84 11.49
C TRP A 74 2.70 -9.37 12.39
N ASP A 75 3.04 -9.70 13.63
CA ASP A 75 2.17 -10.28 14.65
C ASP A 75 1.52 -9.22 15.56
N SER A 76 1.65 -7.94 15.21
CA SER A 76 1.04 -6.86 15.99
C SER A 76 -0.48 -7.04 16.04
N PRO A 77 -1.09 -7.01 17.24
CA PRO A 77 -2.54 -7.05 17.38
C PRO A 77 -3.20 -5.92 16.58
N GLY A 78 -4.22 -6.23 15.80
CA GLY A 78 -4.91 -5.23 14.97
C GLY A 78 -4.24 -4.92 13.63
N TRP A 79 -3.06 -5.50 13.33
CA TRP A 79 -2.34 -5.25 12.07
C TRP A 79 -3.20 -5.43 10.82
N TRP A 80 -4.00 -6.50 10.77
CA TRP A 80 -4.87 -6.76 9.61
C TRP A 80 -5.84 -5.60 9.36
N ASP A 81 -6.43 -5.12 10.44
CA ASP A 81 -7.41 -4.04 10.44
C ASP A 81 -6.76 -2.72 10.03
N ASP A 82 -5.58 -2.46 10.57
CA ASP A 82 -4.79 -1.27 10.31
C ASP A 82 -4.29 -1.17 8.87
N ILE A 83 -4.20 -2.25 8.10
CA ILE A 83 -3.66 -2.20 6.73
C ILE A 83 -4.71 -2.49 5.64
N HIS A 84 -5.75 -3.27 5.95
CA HIS A 84 -6.81 -3.61 4.98
C HIS A 84 -8.00 -2.67 5.06
N ARG A 85 -7.98 -1.71 6.00
CA ARG A 85 -8.99 -0.65 6.11
C ARG A 85 -8.34 0.72 5.99
N ALA A 86 -8.90 1.53 5.09
CA ALA A 86 -8.68 2.96 5.09
C ALA A 86 -9.87 3.65 5.78
N THR A 87 -9.63 4.18 6.97
CA THR A 87 -10.64 4.88 7.79
C THR A 87 -10.86 6.30 7.30
N GLU A 88 -11.96 6.95 7.70
CA GLU A 88 -12.28 8.34 7.33
C GLU A 88 -11.19 9.36 7.73
N HIS A 89 -10.35 9.03 8.70
CA HIS A 89 -9.24 9.89 9.15
C HIS A 89 -8.01 9.80 8.24
N GLU A 90 -8.00 8.88 7.27
CA GLU A 90 -6.88 8.66 6.37
C GLU A 90 -7.19 9.22 5.00
N SER A 91 -6.36 10.15 4.53
CA SER A 91 -6.49 10.78 3.22
C SER A 91 -6.32 9.78 2.10
N ARG A 92 -7.28 9.76 1.16
CA ARG A 92 -7.17 8.98 -0.09
C ARG A 92 -5.94 9.42 -0.88
N ALA A 93 -5.69 10.73 -0.98
CA ALA A 93 -4.56 11.26 -1.75
C ALA A 93 -3.22 10.80 -1.18
N ASP A 94 -3.08 10.72 0.14
CA ASP A 94 -1.84 10.26 0.77
C ASP A 94 -1.63 8.76 0.51
N ILE A 95 -2.65 7.93 0.66
CA ILE A 95 -2.58 6.48 0.38
C ILE A 95 -2.23 6.21 -1.10
N LEU A 96 -2.82 6.98 -2.02
CA LEU A 96 -2.51 6.88 -3.45
C LEU A 96 -1.06 7.29 -3.73
N ARG A 97 -0.60 8.40 -3.16
CA ARG A 97 0.78 8.88 -3.34
C ARG A 97 1.80 7.85 -2.84
N GLU A 98 1.57 7.26 -1.67
CA GLU A 98 2.43 6.22 -1.11
C GLU A 98 2.51 4.99 -2.02
N THR A 99 1.40 4.65 -2.69
CA THR A 99 1.34 3.53 -3.64
C THR A 99 2.09 3.85 -4.94
N ILE A 100 1.90 5.06 -5.48
CA ILE A 100 2.47 5.47 -6.78
C ILE A 100 3.97 5.71 -6.67
N ASP A 101 4.38 6.50 -5.67
CA ASP A 101 5.78 6.91 -5.54
C ASP A 101 6.66 5.78 -4.97
N GLY A 102 6.04 4.72 -4.41
CA GLY A 102 6.73 3.68 -3.65
C GLY A 102 7.48 4.21 -2.42
N SER A 103 7.28 5.48 -2.07
CA SER A 103 7.86 6.17 -0.92
C SER A 103 6.79 6.28 0.16
N VAL A 104 6.48 5.14 0.76
CA VAL A 104 5.52 5.06 1.85
C VAL A 104 6.05 5.83 3.07
N GLY A 105 5.25 6.73 3.69
CA GLY A 105 5.60 7.36 4.97
C GLY A 105 6.25 8.75 4.99
N VAL A 106 6.37 9.47 3.86
CA VAL A 106 7.08 10.79 3.87
C VAL A 106 6.24 11.95 4.44
N ASN A 107 4.91 11.82 4.61
CA ASN A 107 4.09 12.84 5.30
C ASN A 107 3.14 12.21 6.31
N ARG A 108 3.64 11.86 7.49
CA ARG A 108 2.81 12.00 8.70
C ARG A 108 3.16 13.35 9.32
N PRO A 109 2.22 14.32 9.45
CA PRO A 109 2.49 15.46 10.31
C PRO A 109 2.79 14.92 11.71
N SER A 110 3.94 15.32 12.26
CA SER A 110 4.32 15.06 13.65
C SER A 110 3.16 15.46 14.55
N ARG A 111 2.61 14.50 15.30
CA ARG A 111 1.79 14.80 16.47
C ARG A 111 2.69 15.30 17.60
#